data_AF-A0A7W0XRU0-F1
#
_entry.id   AF-A0A7W0XRU0-F1
#
_cell.length_a   1.000
_cell.length_b   1.000
_cell.length_c   1.000
_cell.angle_alpha   90.00
_cell.angle_beta   90.00
_cell.angle_gamma   90.00
#
_symmetry.space_group_name_H-M   'P 1'
#
loop_
_entity.id
_entity.type
_entity.pdbx_description
1 polymer ?
#
loop_
_entity_poly.entity_id
_entity_poly.type
_entity_poly.pdbx_seq_one_letter_code
_entity_poly.pdbx_strand_id
1 'polypeptide(L)'
;MSLALSERLTERSAGGGARLDDIEKRIEAATRALLDERRADGHWCFELEADATIPAEYVLLRHFRGEPDDLALEAKIARYLRRVQGGHGGWPLFHDGDFNMSASVKAYFALKMIGDSTDAPHMRRARDAILAHGGAAKSNVFTRLLLALYGEVPWRAVPTMPVEIMLLPRWFPFHLSKISYWARTVIVPLLVLQALKPRAKNTRGVRIGELFTTPPDKVRDWPKGAHQTRPWAQIFGGIDIVLKRVEPFFPTRARKRAIESAVAFVDERLNGRDGLGAIYPAMANAVLMYDVLGYSPDEPRLKAARAAID
;
A
#
# COMPACT_ATOMS: atom_id res chain seq x y z
N MET A 1 -9.69 59.93 -41.62
CA MET A 1 -9.87 58.49 -41.33
C MET A 1 -8.71 57.85 -40.51
N SER A 2 -7.67 58.60 -40.11
CA SER A 2 -6.50 58.03 -39.41
C SER A 2 -6.52 58.25 -37.88
N LEU A 3 -7.14 59.32 -37.39
CA LEU A 3 -7.21 59.60 -35.94
C LEU A 3 -8.24 58.73 -35.20
N ALA A 4 -9.38 58.44 -35.83
CA ALA A 4 -10.45 57.62 -35.22
C ALA A 4 -10.14 56.12 -35.11
N LEU A 5 -9.06 55.63 -35.74
CA LEU A 5 -8.57 54.25 -35.60
C LEU A 5 -7.53 54.13 -34.48
N SER A 6 -6.82 55.21 -34.16
CA SER A 6 -5.80 55.23 -33.09
C SER A 6 -6.46 55.24 -31.71
N GLU A 7 -7.55 55.99 -31.52
CA GLU A 7 -8.33 55.98 -30.27
C GLU A 7 -9.04 54.64 -30.01
N ARG A 8 -9.52 53.96 -31.07
CA ARG A 8 -10.17 52.63 -30.93
C ARG A 8 -9.21 51.49 -30.59
N LEU A 9 -7.90 51.69 -30.78
CA LEU A 9 -6.88 50.72 -30.36
C LEU A 9 -6.39 50.99 -28.93
N THR A 10 -6.55 52.21 -28.42
CA THR A 10 -6.22 52.53 -27.02
C THR A 10 -7.36 52.17 -26.06
N GLU A 11 -8.62 52.20 -26.49
CA GLU A 11 -9.78 51.80 -25.67
C GLU A 11 -9.98 50.28 -25.56
N ARG A 12 -9.33 49.47 -26.41
CA ARG A 12 -9.48 48.00 -26.37
C ARG A 12 -8.53 47.27 -25.39
N SER A 13 -7.73 48.00 -24.62
CA SER A 13 -6.88 47.43 -23.55
C SER A 13 -7.53 47.48 -22.15
N ALA A 14 -8.74 48.01 -22.04
CA ALA A 14 -9.41 48.21 -20.74
C ALA A 14 -10.27 47.01 -20.27
N GLY A 15 -10.03 45.79 -20.75
CA GLY A 15 -10.86 44.63 -20.44
C GLY A 15 -10.09 43.33 -20.29
N GLY A 16 -9.77 42.95 -19.05
CA GLY A 16 -9.66 41.55 -18.65
C GLY A 16 -8.27 40.97 -18.34
N GLY A 17 -7.18 41.74 -18.47
CA GLY A 17 -5.86 41.31 -17.98
C GLY A 17 -5.67 41.78 -16.53
N ALA A 18 -5.35 40.87 -15.61
CA ALA A 18 -4.90 41.29 -14.27
C ALA A 18 -3.75 42.30 -14.44
N ARG A 19 -3.91 43.50 -13.89
CA ARG A 19 -2.89 44.57 -13.94
C ARG A 19 -1.61 44.00 -13.31
N LEU A 20 -0.44 44.26 -13.90
CA LEU A 20 0.84 43.72 -13.42
C LEU A 20 1.04 43.96 -11.91
N ASP A 21 0.63 45.13 -11.40
CA ASP A 21 0.64 45.48 -9.98
C ASP A 21 -0.18 44.50 -9.09
N ASP A 22 -1.30 43.96 -9.59
CA ASP A 22 -2.10 42.96 -8.87
C ASP A 22 -1.40 41.60 -8.86
N ILE A 23 -0.75 41.24 -9.95
CA ILE A 23 0.05 40.01 -10.05
C ILE A 23 1.23 40.07 -9.08
N GLU A 24 1.96 41.18 -9.02
CA GLU A 24 3.07 41.37 -8.08
C GLU A 24 2.62 41.23 -6.62
N LYS A 25 1.52 41.90 -6.25
CA LYS A 25 0.93 41.77 -4.90
C LYS A 25 0.57 40.33 -4.55
N ARG A 26 0.02 39.57 -5.50
CA ARG A 26 -0.32 38.15 -5.30
C ARG A 26 0.93 37.29 -5.14
N ILE A 27 1.99 37.55 -5.91
CA ILE A 27 3.27 36.85 -5.78
C ILE A 27 3.89 37.13 -4.40
N GLU A 28 3.90 38.38 -3.94
CA GLU A 28 4.40 38.75 -2.62
C GLU A 28 3.59 38.09 -1.49
N ALA A 29 2.27 38.02 -1.63
CA ALA A 29 1.40 37.37 -0.67
C ALA A 29 1.64 35.85 -0.60
N ALA A 30 1.71 35.18 -1.76
CA ALA A 30 2.02 33.75 -1.85
C ALA A 30 3.43 33.42 -1.33
N THR A 31 4.41 34.28 -1.61
CA THR A 31 5.78 34.14 -1.12
C THR A 31 5.83 34.24 0.39
N ARG A 32 5.17 35.24 0.98
CA ARG A 32 5.06 35.37 2.44
C ARG A 32 4.37 34.16 3.06
N ALA A 33 3.23 33.73 2.52
CA ALA A 33 2.53 32.56 3.02
C ALA A 33 3.41 31.30 3.01
N LEU A 34 4.19 31.06 1.95
CA LEU A 34 5.15 29.95 1.94
C LEU A 34 6.28 30.14 2.95
N LEU A 35 6.88 31.34 3.05
CA LEU A 35 7.96 31.60 4.00
C LEU A 35 7.51 31.48 5.47
N ASP A 36 6.25 31.80 5.77
CA ASP A 36 5.65 31.69 7.10
C ASP A 36 5.49 30.22 7.54
N GLU A 37 5.32 29.29 6.59
CA GLU A 37 5.28 27.84 6.82
C GLU A 37 6.68 27.20 6.94
N ARG A 38 7.75 27.98 6.73
CA ARG A 38 9.12 27.46 6.82
C ARG A 38 9.48 27.17 8.27
N ARG A 39 10.01 25.98 8.53
CA ARG A 39 10.45 25.59 9.88
C ARG A 39 11.75 26.29 10.27
N ALA A 40 12.09 26.24 11.56
CA ALA A 40 13.24 26.94 12.12
C ALA A 40 14.60 26.53 11.51
N ASP A 41 14.72 25.29 11.04
CA ASP A 41 15.89 24.73 10.36
C ASP A 41 15.86 24.93 8.83
N GLY A 42 14.87 25.68 8.31
CA GLY A 42 14.81 26.14 6.93
C GLY A 42 14.06 25.22 5.96
N HIS A 43 13.57 24.05 6.38
CA HIS A 43 12.80 23.17 5.51
C HIS A 43 11.29 23.43 5.56
N TRP A 44 10.57 22.91 4.57
CA TRP A 44 9.10 22.82 4.55
C TRP A 44 8.67 21.37 4.74
N CYS A 45 7.61 21.17 5.51
CA CYS A 45 7.05 19.85 5.76
C CYS A 45 5.53 19.93 5.59
N PHE A 46 5.03 19.34 4.52
CA PHE A 46 3.61 19.25 4.23
C PHE A 46 3.16 17.79 4.29
N GLU A 47 1.86 17.60 4.49
CA GLU A 47 1.25 16.28 4.44
C GLU A 47 1.41 15.68 3.04
N LEU A 48 1.96 14.46 2.98
CA LEU A 48 1.99 13.65 1.76
C LEU A 48 0.86 12.62 1.85
N GLU A 49 -0.34 13.04 1.46
CA GLU A 49 -1.47 12.13 1.37
C GLU A 49 -1.31 11.21 0.15
N ALA A 50 -1.41 9.90 0.37
CA ALA A 50 -1.38 8.90 -0.71
C ALA A 50 -2.79 8.45 -1.08
N ASP A 51 -3.32 7.47 -0.35
CA ASP A 51 -4.67 6.95 -0.53
C ASP A 51 -5.17 6.29 0.77
N ALA A 52 -6.40 5.77 0.74
CA ALA A 52 -7.01 5.08 1.87
C ALA A 52 -6.30 3.79 2.30
N THR A 53 -5.36 3.25 1.50
CA THR A 53 -4.74 1.95 1.75
C THR A 53 -3.71 1.99 2.85
N ILE A 54 -2.91 3.06 2.98
CA ILE A 54 -1.92 3.20 4.05
C ILE A 54 -2.56 3.19 5.44
N PRO A 55 -3.53 4.07 5.77
CA PRO A 55 -4.17 4.04 7.09
C PRO A 55 -4.98 2.76 7.33
N ALA A 56 -5.59 2.18 6.28
CA ALA A 56 -6.27 0.91 6.40
C ALA A 56 -5.32 -0.25 6.72
N GLU A 57 -4.17 -0.32 6.04
CA GLU A 57 -3.13 -1.30 6.33
C GLU A 57 -2.49 -1.11 7.70
N TYR A 58 -2.42 0.12 8.22
CA TYR A 58 -1.89 0.37 9.57
C TYR A 58 -2.80 -0.25 10.63
N VAL A 59 -4.12 -0.08 10.50
CA VAL A 59 -5.10 -0.78 11.36
C VAL A 59 -4.88 -2.29 11.26
N LEU A 60 -4.80 -2.82 10.04
CA LEU A 60 -4.61 -4.26 9.82
C LEU A 60 -3.22 -4.76 10.26
N LEU A 61 -2.19 -3.93 10.32
CA LEU A 61 -0.89 -4.29 10.90
C LEU A 61 -1.02 -4.53 12.40
N ARG A 62 -1.64 -3.58 13.12
CA ARG A 62 -1.84 -3.69 14.58
C ARG A 62 -2.69 -4.90 14.95
N HIS A 63 -3.77 -5.14 14.21
CA HIS A 63 -4.64 -6.32 14.41
C HIS A 63 -4.00 -7.65 14.00
N PHE A 64 -3.11 -7.64 13.01
CA PHE A 64 -2.32 -8.82 12.66
C PHE A 64 -1.45 -9.25 13.85
N ARG A 65 -0.83 -8.28 14.51
CA ARG A 65 0.05 -8.48 15.67
C ARG A 65 -0.71 -8.68 16.98
N GLY A 66 -2.04 -8.48 17.00
CA GLY A 66 -2.85 -8.47 18.22
C GLY A 66 -2.36 -7.46 19.24
N GLU A 67 -1.98 -6.26 18.76
CA GLU A 67 -1.64 -5.15 19.64
C GLU A 67 -2.86 -4.70 20.46
N PRO A 68 -2.66 -4.07 21.64
CA PRO A 68 -3.76 -3.46 22.38
C PRO A 68 -4.52 -2.43 21.55
N ASP A 69 -5.82 -2.34 21.74
CA ASP A 69 -6.65 -1.38 21.02
C ASP A 69 -6.21 0.06 21.27
N ASP A 70 -6.14 0.87 20.21
CA ASP A 70 -6.06 2.34 20.30
C ASP A 70 -7.33 2.91 19.67
N LEU A 71 -8.40 2.94 20.46
CA LEU A 71 -9.73 3.34 19.99
C LEU A 71 -9.74 4.80 19.51
N ALA A 72 -8.87 5.66 20.06
CA ALA A 72 -8.79 7.06 19.67
C ALA A 72 -8.19 7.20 18.26
N LEU A 73 -7.10 6.48 17.98
CA LEU A 73 -6.49 6.41 16.66
C LEU A 73 -7.40 5.72 15.64
N GLU A 74 -7.99 4.59 16.01
CA GLU A 74 -8.97 3.88 15.17
C GLU A 74 -10.15 4.79 14.80
N ALA A 75 -10.68 5.57 15.75
CA ALA A 75 -11.75 6.53 15.47
C ALA A 75 -11.31 7.64 14.51
N LYS A 76 -10.06 8.13 14.60
CA LYS A 76 -9.49 9.11 13.65
C LYS A 76 -9.40 8.51 12.25
N ILE A 77 -8.86 7.30 12.13
CA ILE A 77 -8.73 6.58 10.85
C ILE A 77 -10.12 6.29 10.25
N ALA A 78 -11.08 5.82 11.05
CA ALA A 78 -12.44 5.56 10.56
C ALA A 78 -13.13 6.83 10.05
N ARG A 79 -12.96 7.97 10.74
CA ARG A 79 -13.46 9.27 10.24
C ARG A 79 -12.83 9.64 8.90
N TYR A 80 -11.51 9.48 8.78
CA TYR A 80 -10.80 9.71 7.53
C TYR A 80 -11.33 8.80 6.40
N LEU A 81 -11.34 7.49 6.60
CA LEU A 81 -11.78 6.51 5.60
C LEU A 81 -13.22 6.76 5.14
N ARG A 82 -14.14 7.09 6.05
CA ARG A 82 -15.52 7.44 5.70
C ARG A 82 -15.61 8.73 4.88
N ARG A 83 -14.79 9.73 5.21
CA ARG A 83 -14.74 11.02 4.49
C ARG A 83 -14.26 10.87 3.05
N VAL A 84 -13.26 10.03 2.82
CA VAL A 84 -12.63 9.85 1.50
C VAL A 84 -13.26 8.72 0.67
N GLN A 85 -14.40 8.17 1.09
CA GLN A 85 -15.15 7.21 0.29
C GLN A 85 -15.79 7.92 -0.92
N GLY A 86 -15.50 7.43 -2.13
CA GLY A 86 -15.98 8.02 -3.37
C GLY A 86 -17.49 7.85 -3.58
N GLY A 87 -18.06 8.69 -4.46
CA GLY A 87 -19.46 8.61 -4.89
C GLY A 87 -19.81 7.26 -5.55
N HIS A 88 -18.82 6.62 -6.18
CA HIS A 88 -18.91 5.26 -6.74
C HIS A 88 -18.99 4.14 -5.66
N GLY A 89 -19.03 4.49 -4.37
CA GLY A 89 -19.25 3.57 -3.25
C GLY A 89 -17.99 2.91 -2.68
N GLY A 90 -16.87 2.94 -3.40
CA GLY A 90 -15.58 2.40 -2.96
C GLY A 90 -14.56 3.49 -2.61
N TRP A 91 -13.29 3.17 -2.76
CA TRP A 91 -12.16 4.09 -2.58
C TRP A 91 -11.26 4.13 -3.82
N PRO A 92 -10.80 5.32 -4.24
CA PRO A 92 -9.84 5.49 -5.32
C PRO A 92 -8.37 5.38 -4.83
N LEU A 93 -7.42 5.41 -5.76
CA LEU A 93 -5.98 5.48 -5.48
C LEU A 93 -5.43 6.92 -5.41
N PHE A 94 -6.24 7.91 -5.73
CA PHE A 94 -5.89 9.33 -5.68
C PHE A 94 -7.17 10.16 -5.58
N HIS A 95 -7.04 11.45 -5.24
CA HIS A 95 -8.17 12.37 -5.09
C HIS A 95 -9.02 12.44 -6.37
N ASP A 96 -10.34 12.31 -6.24
CA ASP A 96 -11.31 12.25 -7.34
C ASP A 96 -11.04 11.15 -8.40
N GLY A 97 -10.29 10.10 -8.04
CA GLY A 97 -10.07 8.96 -8.92
C GLY A 97 -11.27 8.01 -9.04
N ASP A 98 -11.14 7.04 -9.95
CA ASP A 98 -12.12 5.98 -10.15
C ASP A 98 -12.08 4.91 -9.04
N PHE A 99 -13.12 4.07 -9.00
CA PHE A 99 -13.17 2.90 -8.14
C PHE A 99 -11.91 2.03 -8.27
N ASN A 100 -11.25 1.76 -7.14
CA ASN A 100 -10.17 0.79 -7.08
C ASN A 100 -10.55 -0.39 -6.17
N MET A 101 -10.52 -1.61 -6.73
CA MET A 101 -10.86 -2.84 -6.01
C MET A 101 -10.00 -3.02 -4.76
N SER A 102 -8.68 -2.87 -4.90
CA SER A 102 -7.73 -3.11 -3.81
C SER A 102 -7.84 -2.08 -2.69
N ALA A 103 -7.98 -0.80 -3.04
CA ALA A 103 -8.20 0.24 -2.04
C ALA A 103 -9.52 0.03 -1.30
N SER A 104 -10.58 -0.32 -2.04
CA SER A 104 -11.91 -0.52 -1.47
C SER A 104 -11.96 -1.71 -0.51
N VAL A 105 -11.35 -2.83 -0.87
CA VAL A 105 -11.28 -4.02 0.01
C VAL A 105 -10.51 -3.72 1.29
N LYS A 106 -9.36 -3.03 1.20
CA LYS A 106 -8.56 -2.67 2.38
C LYS A 106 -9.31 -1.71 3.29
N ALA A 107 -9.89 -0.64 2.73
CA ALA A 107 -10.64 0.35 3.50
C ALA A 107 -11.88 -0.26 4.18
N TYR A 108 -12.64 -1.10 3.46
CA TYR A 108 -13.76 -1.85 4.04
C TYR A 108 -13.30 -2.75 5.18
N PHE A 109 -12.22 -3.50 4.97
CA PHE A 109 -11.71 -4.42 5.98
C PHE A 109 -11.24 -3.68 7.23
N ALA A 110 -10.53 -2.56 7.07
CA ALA A 110 -10.13 -1.72 8.21
C ALA A 110 -11.34 -1.15 8.96
N LEU A 111 -12.36 -0.62 8.27
CA LEU A 111 -13.58 -0.12 8.92
C LEU A 111 -14.32 -1.22 9.68
N LYS A 112 -14.46 -2.42 9.08
CA LYS A 112 -15.05 -3.57 9.76
C LYS A 112 -14.22 -4.01 10.96
N MET A 113 -12.90 -3.99 10.84
CA MET A 113 -11.97 -4.31 11.92
C MET A 113 -12.14 -3.35 13.10
N ILE A 114 -12.28 -2.04 12.83
CA ILE A 114 -12.53 -0.98 13.83
C ILE A 114 -13.88 -1.17 14.53
N GLY A 115 -14.87 -1.73 13.83
CA GLY A 115 -16.18 -2.07 14.40
C GLY A 115 -17.38 -1.50 13.65
N ASP A 116 -17.19 -0.92 12.46
CA ASP A 116 -18.31 -0.44 11.66
C ASP A 116 -19.19 -1.62 11.22
N SER A 117 -20.49 -1.53 11.52
CA SER A 117 -21.48 -2.56 11.14
C SER A 117 -21.55 -2.69 9.62
N THR A 118 -21.62 -3.93 9.13
CA THR A 118 -21.79 -4.23 7.70
C THR A 118 -23.10 -3.69 7.13
N ASP A 119 -24.07 -3.35 7.99
CA ASP A 119 -25.35 -2.75 7.60
C ASP A 119 -25.33 -1.22 7.59
N ALA A 120 -24.25 -0.59 8.04
CA ALA A 120 -24.09 0.85 7.95
C ALA A 120 -24.14 1.31 6.47
N PRO A 121 -24.73 2.49 6.16
CA PRO A 121 -24.90 2.94 4.78
C PRO A 121 -23.62 2.96 3.94
N HIS A 122 -22.49 3.39 4.50
CA HIS A 122 -21.19 3.40 3.81
C HIS A 122 -20.62 2.00 3.59
N MET A 123 -20.81 1.07 4.55
CA MET A 123 -20.38 -0.31 4.43
C MET A 123 -21.19 -1.06 3.37
N ARG A 124 -22.52 -0.89 3.33
CA ARG A 124 -23.36 -1.48 2.29
C ARG A 124 -22.96 -1.01 0.90
N ARG A 125 -22.83 0.32 0.70
CA ARG A 125 -22.35 0.91 -0.56
C ARG A 125 -21.01 0.33 -1.01
N ALA A 126 -20.06 0.20 -0.09
CA ALA A 126 -18.76 -0.38 -0.37
C ALA A 126 -18.82 -1.85 -0.76
N ARG A 127 -19.54 -2.67 0.01
CA ARG A 127 -19.75 -4.09 -0.31
C ARG A 127 -20.41 -4.26 -1.67
N ASP A 128 -21.47 -3.51 -1.94
CA ASP A 128 -22.24 -3.63 -3.18
C ASP A 128 -21.38 -3.20 -4.39
N ALA A 129 -20.61 -2.10 -4.26
CA ALA A 129 -19.64 -1.68 -5.27
C ALA A 129 -18.55 -2.74 -5.51
N ILE A 130 -17.98 -3.31 -4.44
CA ILE A 130 -16.97 -4.37 -4.54
C ILE A 130 -17.53 -5.60 -5.26
N LEU A 131 -18.73 -6.05 -4.90
CA LEU A 131 -19.37 -7.20 -5.54
C LEU A 131 -19.71 -6.93 -7.01
N ALA A 132 -20.20 -5.74 -7.32
CA ALA A 132 -20.49 -5.31 -8.70
C ALA A 132 -19.23 -5.33 -9.60
N HIS A 133 -18.05 -5.07 -9.04
CA HIS A 133 -16.77 -5.14 -9.74
C HIS A 133 -16.10 -6.52 -9.68
N GLY A 134 -16.85 -7.57 -9.34
CA GLY A 134 -16.40 -8.97 -9.36
C GLY A 134 -15.87 -9.49 -8.02
N GLY A 135 -15.95 -8.69 -6.95
CA GLY A 135 -15.59 -9.07 -5.59
C GLY A 135 -14.09 -9.02 -5.27
N ALA A 136 -13.76 -9.21 -4.00
CA ALA A 136 -12.40 -9.10 -3.46
C ALA A 136 -11.36 -10.01 -4.13
N ALA A 137 -11.80 -11.10 -4.79
CA ALA A 137 -10.93 -11.95 -5.60
C ALA A 137 -10.24 -11.21 -6.75
N LYS A 138 -10.81 -10.09 -7.22
CA LYS A 138 -10.23 -9.23 -8.27
C LYS A 138 -9.17 -8.24 -7.75
N SER A 139 -8.79 -8.32 -6.47
CA SER A 139 -7.75 -7.46 -5.92
C SER A 139 -6.34 -7.76 -6.46
N ASN A 140 -5.48 -6.75 -6.45
CA ASN A 140 -4.07 -6.88 -6.80
C ASN A 140 -3.30 -7.84 -5.86
N VAL A 141 -2.06 -8.16 -6.22
CA VAL A 141 -1.25 -9.15 -5.48
C VAL A 141 -0.96 -8.76 -4.03
N PHE A 142 -0.71 -7.48 -3.75
CA PHE A 142 -0.44 -7.02 -2.38
C PHE A 142 -1.65 -7.18 -1.47
N THR A 143 -2.83 -6.88 -2.00
CA THR A 143 -4.09 -7.09 -1.27
C THR A 143 -4.35 -8.58 -1.07
N ARG A 144 -4.11 -9.42 -2.08
CA ARG A 144 -4.24 -10.88 -1.92
C ARG A 144 -3.26 -11.46 -0.90
N LEU A 145 -2.05 -10.92 -0.81
CA LEU A 145 -1.07 -11.29 0.20
C LEU A 145 -1.57 -10.93 1.61
N LEU A 146 -2.05 -9.70 1.80
CA LEU A 146 -2.70 -9.26 3.05
C LEU A 146 -3.88 -10.16 3.42
N LEU A 147 -4.76 -10.48 2.46
CA LEU A 147 -5.88 -11.39 2.67
C LEU A 147 -5.43 -12.81 3.02
N ALA A 148 -4.31 -13.29 2.46
CA ALA A 148 -3.76 -14.61 2.78
C ALA A 148 -3.18 -14.65 4.20
N LEU A 149 -2.51 -13.57 4.63
CA LEU A 149 -2.04 -13.38 6.00
C LEU A 149 -3.18 -13.43 7.02
N TYR A 150 -4.37 -12.93 6.65
CA TYR A 150 -5.59 -13.01 7.45
C TYR A 150 -6.39 -14.30 7.27
N GLY A 151 -5.99 -15.19 6.36
CA GLY A 151 -6.72 -16.42 6.05
C GLY A 151 -8.05 -16.22 5.32
N GLU A 152 -8.28 -15.03 4.74
CA GLU A 152 -9.45 -14.73 3.87
C GLU A 152 -9.33 -15.40 2.50
N VAL A 153 -8.11 -15.59 2.01
CA VAL A 153 -7.83 -16.33 0.78
C VAL A 153 -6.75 -17.38 1.03
N PRO A 154 -6.74 -18.49 0.27
CA PRO A 154 -5.66 -19.46 0.37
C PRO A 154 -4.36 -18.91 -0.23
N TRP A 155 -3.20 -19.37 0.24
CA TRP A 155 -1.89 -18.93 -0.28
C TRP A 155 -1.69 -19.15 -1.79
N ARG A 156 -2.43 -20.08 -2.43
CA ARG A 156 -2.44 -20.24 -3.89
C ARG A 156 -2.95 -19.01 -4.64
N ALA A 157 -3.66 -18.10 -3.96
CA ALA A 157 -4.10 -16.82 -4.47
C ALA A 157 -2.94 -15.84 -4.71
N VAL A 158 -1.78 -16.08 -4.11
CA VAL A 158 -0.58 -15.24 -4.25
C VAL A 158 0.38 -15.94 -5.21
N PRO A 159 1.00 -15.23 -6.19
CA PRO A 159 2.10 -15.77 -6.98
C PRO A 159 3.27 -16.17 -6.07
N THR A 160 3.84 -17.35 -6.30
CA THR A 160 4.92 -17.89 -5.47
C THR A 160 6.23 -17.18 -5.79
N MET A 161 6.78 -16.50 -4.78
CA MET A 161 8.13 -15.95 -4.81
C MET A 161 8.98 -16.62 -3.71
N PRO A 162 9.81 -17.63 -4.05
CA PRO A 162 10.60 -18.35 -3.06
C PRO A 162 11.67 -17.44 -2.44
N VAL A 163 11.84 -17.49 -1.12
CA VAL A 163 12.86 -16.68 -0.42
C VAL A 163 14.28 -16.99 -0.90
N GLU A 164 14.51 -18.18 -1.46
CA GLU A 164 15.76 -18.62 -2.08
C GLU A 164 16.22 -17.72 -3.24
N ILE A 165 15.37 -16.83 -3.76
CA ILE A 165 15.76 -15.69 -4.62
C ILE A 165 16.92 -14.89 -4.02
N MET A 166 17.00 -14.78 -2.69
CA MET A 166 18.10 -14.09 -1.99
C MET A 166 19.48 -14.70 -2.27
N LEU A 167 19.53 -15.97 -2.70
CA LEU A 167 20.77 -16.72 -2.94
C LEU A 167 21.15 -16.80 -4.42
N LEU A 168 20.35 -16.22 -5.32
CA LEU A 168 20.63 -16.24 -6.75
C LEU A 168 21.92 -15.47 -7.05
N PRO A 169 22.77 -15.96 -7.97
CA PRO A 169 23.96 -15.23 -8.36
C PRO A 169 23.58 -13.98 -9.19
N ARG A 170 24.41 -12.93 -9.12
CA ARG A 170 24.16 -11.64 -9.79
C ARG A 170 23.94 -11.75 -11.31
N TRP A 171 24.54 -12.75 -11.96
CA TRP A 171 24.37 -13.00 -13.39
C TRP A 171 22.95 -13.49 -13.75
N PHE A 172 22.25 -14.13 -12.82
CA PHE A 172 20.93 -14.71 -13.07
C PHE A 172 19.93 -13.64 -13.55
N PRO A 173 19.10 -13.89 -14.59
CA PRO A 173 18.24 -12.86 -15.20
C PRO A 173 17.35 -12.12 -14.21
N PHE A 174 16.83 -12.83 -13.20
CA PHE A 174 16.06 -12.26 -12.09
C PHE A 174 16.91 -12.19 -10.81
N HIS A 175 17.50 -11.03 -10.53
CA HIS A 175 18.31 -10.80 -9.33
C HIS A 175 17.88 -9.52 -8.65
N LEU A 176 17.92 -9.45 -7.31
CA LEU A 176 17.45 -8.29 -6.54
C LEU A 176 18.16 -6.97 -6.89
N SER A 177 19.41 -7.04 -7.37
CA SER A 177 20.12 -5.85 -7.86
C SER A 177 19.60 -5.28 -9.18
N LYS A 178 18.76 -6.03 -9.91
CA LYS A 178 18.11 -5.62 -11.16
C LYS A 178 16.68 -5.11 -10.93
N ILE A 179 16.23 -5.11 -9.68
CA ILE A 179 14.92 -4.61 -9.26
C ILE A 179 15.12 -3.20 -8.68
N SER A 180 14.17 -2.29 -8.95
CA SER A 180 14.22 -0.94 -8.41
C SER A 180 14.35 -0.94 -6.88
N TYR A 181 15.03 0.07 -6.33
CA TYR A 181 15.32 0.18 -4.90
C TYR A 181 14.09 0.03 -4.02
N TRP A 182 13.03 0.78 -4.33
CA TRP A 182 11.80 0.77 -3.55
C TRP A 182 11.07 -0.59 -3.63
N ALA A 183 11.13 -1.27 -4.78
CA ALA A 183 10.48 -2.56 -4.93
C ALA A 183 11.24 -3.66 -4.15
N ARG A 184 12.59 -3.64 -4.17
CA ARG A 184 13.37 -4.61 -3.40
C ARG A 184 13.17 -4.47 -1.88
N THR A 185 13.05 -3.24 -1.35
CA THR A 185 12.80 -3.04 0.09
C THR A 185 11.42 -3.51 0.53
N VAL A 186 10.41 -3.45 -0.34
CA VAL A 186 9.09 -4.05 -0.08
C VAL A 186 9.12 -5.57 -0.20
N ILE A 187 9.76 -6.10 -1.25
CA ILE A 187 9.71 -7.53 -1.60
C ILE A 187 10.49 -8.39 -0.60
N VAL A 188 11.69 -7.97 -0.17
CA VAL A 188 12.56 -8.82 0.67
C VAL A 188 11.89 -9.31 1.97
N PRO A 189 11.29 -8.44 2.81
CA PRO A 189 10.55 -8.93 3.98
C PRO A 189 9.30 -9.76 3.60
N LEU A 190 8.62 -9.43 2.49
CA LEU A 190 7.50 -10.23 1.99
C LEU A 190 7.92 -11.65 1.57
N LEU A 191 9.14 -11.86 1.08
CA LEU A 191 9.64 -13.21 0.76
C LEU A 191 9.66 -14.10 2.02
N VAL A 192 10.07 -13.53 3.16
CA VAL A 192 10.06 -14.25 4.45
C VAL A 192 8.63 -14.56 4.89
N LEU A 193 7.73 -13.58 4.79
CA LEU A 193 6.31 -13.79 5.09
C LEU A 193 5.67 -14.86 4.20
N GLN A 194 6.00 -14.90 2.91
CA GLN A 194 5.53 -15.93 1.99
C GLN A 194 6.14 -17.31 2.25
N ALA A 195 7.38 -17.37 2.74
CA ALA A 195 8.03 -18.63 3.11
C ALA A 195 7.43 -19.24 4.39
N LEU A 196 7.12 -18.39 5.38
CA LEU A 196 6.59 -18.81 6.69
C LEU A 196 5.07 -18.95 6.71
N LYS A 197 4.36 -18.26 5.81
CA LYS A 197 2.90 -18.29 5.67
C LYS A 197 2.16 -18.05 7.01
N PRO A 198 2.56 -17.03 7.80
CA PRO A 198 2.00 -16.82 9.13
C PRO A 198 0.51 -16.44 9.05
N ARG A 199 -0.21 -16.64 10.15
CA ARG A 199 -1.58 -16.18 10.30
C ARG A 199 -1.66 -15.02 11.27
N ALA A 200 -2.45 -14.02 10.91
CA ALA A 200 -2.83 -12.91 11.78
C ALA A 200 -3.38 -13.43 13.10
N LYS A 201 -3.02 -12.78 14.21
CA LYS A 201 -3.66 -13.05 15.51
C LYS A 201 -5.15 -12.75 15.45
N ASN A 202 -5.53 -11.60 14.87
CA ASN A 202 -6.92 -11.17 14.64
C ASN A 202 -7.80 -11.47 15.86
N THR A 203 -7.46 -10.87 17.00
CA THR A 203 -8.11 -11.15 18.29
C THR A 203 -9.61 -10.89 18.28
N ARG A 204 -10.08 -9.98 17.41
CA ARG A 204 -11.51 -9.67 17.21
C ARG A 204 -12.24 -10.67 16.30
N GLY A 205 -11.53 -11.59 15.64
CA GLY A 205 -12.11 -12.60 14.76
C GLY A 205 -12.83 -12.03 13.54
N VAL A 206 -12.49 -10.81 13.11
CA VAL A 206 -13.17 -10.14 11.99
C VAL A 206 -12.79 -10.82 10.67
N ARG A 207 -13.81 -11.16 9.88
CA ARG A 207 -13.68 -11.79 8.55
C ARG A 207 -14.40 -10.96 7.50
N ILE A 208 -14.06 -11.09 6.21
CA ILE A 208 -14.66 -10.31 5.12
C ILE A 208 -15.18 -11.19 3.97
N GLY A 209 -15.70 -12.37 4.30
CA GLY A 209 -16.26 -13.32 3.34
C GLY A 209 -17.38 -12.74 2.46
N GLU A 210 -18.12 -11.76 2.97
CA GLU A 210 -19.19 -11.05 2.25
C GLU A 210 -18.70 -10.20 1.07
N LEU A 211 -17.39 -9.98 0.94
CA LEU A 211 -16.81 -9.26 -0.21
C LEU A 211 -16.53 -10.16 -1.41
N PHE A 212 -16.76 -11.47 -1.31
CA PHE A 212 -16.45 -12.43 -2.35
C PHE A 212 -17.71 -12.91 -3.09
N THR A 213 -17.68 -12.83 -4.42
CA THR A 213 -18.72 -13.38 -5.31
C THR A 213 -18.63 -14.90 -5.46
N THR A 214 -17.43 -15.46 -5.24
CA THR A 214 -17.15 -16.90 -5.25
C THR A 214 -16.37 -17.23 -3.98
N PRO A 215 -16.70 -18.31 -3.25
CA PRO A 215 -15.93 -18.73 -2.09
C PRO A 215 -14.43 -18.76 -2.41
N PRO A 216 -13.56 -18.14 -1.59
CA PRO A 216 -12.13 -17.99 -1.89
C PRO A 216 -11.43 -19.29 -2.27
N ASP A 217 -11.84 -20.42 -1.68
CA ASP A 217 -11.26 -21.72 -1.98
C ASP A 217 -11.61 -22.26 -3.38
N LYS A 218 -12.70 -21.79 -3.98
CA LYS A 218 -13.14 -22.20 -5.31
C LYS A 218 -12.59 -21.30 -6.42
N VAL A 219 -11.94 -20.18 -6.08
CA VAL A 219 -11.33 -19.28 -7.06
C VAL A 219 -10.11 -19.96 -7.68
N ARG A 220 -10.14 -20.12 -9.01
CA ARG A 220 -9.06 -20.74 -9.80
C ARG A 220 -8.26 -19.72 -10.61
N ASP A 221 -8.91 -18.67 -11.09
CA ASP A 221 -8.29 -17.61 -11.87
C ASP A 221 -8.19 -16.34 -11.03
N TRP A 222 -6.95 -15.88 -10.84
CA TRP A 222 -6.65 -14.68 -10.08
C TRP A 222 -6.15 -13.60 -11.03
N PRO A 223 -6.55 -12.33 -10.84
CA PRO A 223 -6.24 -11.26 -11.76
C PRO A 223 -4.73 -11.11 -11.98
N LYS A 224 -4.36 -10.93 -13.24
CA LYS A 224 -3.00 -10.61 -13.68
C LYS A 224 -2.80 -9.09 -13.65
N GLY A 225 -1.56 -8.65 -13.45
CA GLY A 225 -1.24 -7.22 -13.51
C GLY A 225 -1.48 -6.67 -14.92
N ALA A 226 -1.90 -5.40 -15.04
CA ALA A 226 -2.21 -4.78 -16.34
C ALA A 226 -1.03 -4.81 -17.34
N HIS A 227 0.21 -4.81 -16.84
CA HIS A 227 1.44 -4.90 -17.63
C HIS A 227 1.78 -6.34 -18.10
N GLN A 228 1.05 -7.36 -17.66
CA GLN A 228 1.32 -8.74 -18.04
C GLN A 228 0.71 -9.05 -19.41
N THR A 229 1.46 -8.74 -20.45
CA THR A 229 1.09 -9.02 -21.85
C THR A 229 1.42 -10.46 -22.26
N ARG A 230 0.75 -10.96 -23.31
CA ARG A 230 1.17 -12.22 -23.96
C ARG A 230 2.45 -11.96 -24.76
N PRO A 231 3.43 -12.89 -24.80
CA PRO A 231 3.41 -14.25 -24.23
C PRO A 231 3.89 -14.35 -22.77
N TRP A 232 4.50 -13.30 -22.22
CA TRP A 232 5.11 -13.32 -20.87
C TRP A 232 4.15 -13.73 -19.76
N ALA A 233 2.89 -13.28 -19.83
CA ALA A 233 1.84 -13.65 -18.87
C ALA A 233 1.53 -15.16 -18.83
N GLN A 234 1.82 -15.91 -19.89
CA GLN A 234 1.68 -17.37 -19.93
C GLN A 234 2.93 -18.05 -19.40
N ILE A 235 4.11 -17.54 -19.78
CA ILE A 235 5.41 -18.05 -19.29
C ILE A 235 5.50 -17.93 -17.78
N PHE A 236 5.28 -16.74 -17.21
CA PHE A 236 5.33 -16.53 -15.76
C PHE A 236 4.21 -17.28 -15.03
N GLY A 237 3.05 -17.47 -15.65
CA GLY A 237 1.99 -18.32 -15.11
C GLY A 237 2.41 -19.79 -15.02
N GLY A 238 3.10 -20.31 -16.04
CA GLY A 238 3.68 -21.66 -16.02
C GLY A 238 4.75 -21.81 -14.95
N ILE A 239 5.66 -20.83 -14.83
CA ILE A 239 6.68 -20.80 -13.77
C ILE A 239 6.02 -20.83 -12.38
N ASP A 240 4.98 -20.03 -12.15
CA ASP A 240 4.25 -20.01 -10.89
C ASP A 240 3.62 -21.38 -10.55
N ILE A 241 3.02 -22.06 -11.52
CA ILE A 241 2.46 -23.41 -11.34
C ILE A 241 3.56 -24.41 -10.93
N VAL A 242 4.71 -24.37 -11.62
CA VAL A 242 5.86 -25.24 -11.30
C VAL A 242 6.38 -24.92 -9.91
N LEU A 243 6.60 -23.64 -9.58
CA LEU A 243 7.08 -23.22 -8.26
C LEU A 243 6.13 -23.65 -7.14
N LYS A 244 4.80 -23.50 -7.31
CA LYS A 244 3.82 -23.96 -6.33
C LYS A 244 3.92 -25.45 -6.02
N ARG A 245 4.31 -26.25 -7.01
CA ARG A 245 4.50 -27.69 -6.84
C ARG A 245 5.86 -28.04 -6.24
N VAL A 246 6.92 -27.32 -6.60
CA VAL A 246 8.31 -27.68 -6.28
C VAL A 246 8.84 -26.99 -5.01
N GLU A 247 8.40 -25.77 -4.70
CA GLU A 247 8.82 -24.99 -3.52
C GLU A 247 8.75 -25.75 -2.19
N PRO A 248 7.71 -26.58 -1.92
CA PRO A 248 7.65 -27.39 -0.69
C PRO A 248 8.79 -28.42 -0.57
N PHE A 249 9.46 -28.77 -1.66
CA PHE A 249 10.56 -29.73 -1.70
C PHE A 249 11.94 -29.07 -1.68
N PHE A 250 12.01 -27.73 -1.63
CA PHE A 250 13.30 -27.04 -1.55
C PHE A 250 14.03 -27.37 -0.23
N PRO A 251 15.38 -27.46 -0.25
CA PRO A 251 16.14 -27.82 0.95
C PRO A 251 15.93 -26.83 2.10
N THR A 252 15.58 -27.34 3.28
CA THR A 252 15.36 -26.52 4.49
C THR A 252 16.57 -25.68 4.88
N ARG A 253 17.78 -26.19 4.67
CA ARG A 253 19.04 -25.44 4.89
C ARG A 253 19.18 -24.24 3.95
N ALA A 254 18.82 -24.41 2.68
CA ALA A 254 18.86 -23.32 1.71
C ALA A 254 17.82 -22.25 2.08
N ARG A 255 16.62 -22.66 2.48
CA ARG A 255 15.57 -21.76 2.99
C ARG A 255 16.02 -20.95 4.19
N LYS A 256 16.60 -21.61 5.20
CA LYS A 256 17.11 -20.94 6.40
C LYS A 256 18.17 -19.89 6.03
N ARG A 257 19.16 -20.25 5.21
CA ARG A 257 20.21 -19.34 4.73
C ARG A 257 19.63 -18.17 3.92
N ALA A 258 18.59 -18.42 3.13
CA ALA A 258 17.93 -17.38 2.36
C ALA A 258 17.15 -16.39 3.26
N ILE A 259 16.47 -16.89 4.30
CA ILE A 259 15.84 -16.06 5.33
C ILE A 259 16.88 -15.23 6.08
N GLU A 260 18.00 -15.82 6.50
CA GLU A 260 19.12 -15.10 7.12
C GLU A 260 19.66 -13.99 6.20
N SER A 261 19.76 -14.25 4.90
CA SER A 261 20.18 -13.26 3.90
C SER A 261 19.15 -12.13 3.75
N ALA A 262 17.85 -12.44 3.84
CA ALA A 262 16.77 -11.44 3.81
C ALA A 262 16.82 -10.54 5.07
N VAL A 263 17.03 -11.13 6.24
CA VAL A 263 17.21 -10.38 7.50
C VAL A 263 18.43 -9.47 7.40
N ALA A 264 19.58 -9.98 6.98
CA ALA A 264 20.78 -9.17 6.81
C ALA A 264 20.58 -8.00 5.84
N PHE A 265 19.84 -8.23 4.74
CA PHE A 265 19.49 -7.16 3.79
C PHE A 265 18.65 -6.05 4.46
N VAL A 266 17.68 -6.40 5.30
CA VAL A 266 16.82 -5.45 6.01
C VAL A 266 17.59 -4.74 7.12
N ASP A 267 18.35 -5.47 7.92
CA ASP A 267 19.17 -4.95 9.03
C ASP A 267 20.13 -3.85 8.57
N GLU A 268 20.85 -4.08 7.46
CA GLU A 268 21.76 -3.10 6.85
C GLU A 268 21.06 -1.79 6.46
N ARG A 269 19.73 -1.83 6.24
CA ARG A 269 18.94 -0.75 5.62
C ARG A 269 17.88 -0.14 6.52
N LEU A 270 17.77 -0.59 7.78
CA LEU A 270 16.81 -0.06 8.74
C LEU A 270 17.10 1.39 9.15
N ASN A 271 18.27 1.94 8.79
CA ASN A 271 18.73 3.34 8.91
C ASN A 271 18.51 4.04 10.27
N GLY A 272 18.03 3.34 11.29
CA GLY A 272 17.86 3.77 12.69
C GLY A 272 16.68 4.71 12.94
N ARG A 273 16.24 5.50 11.95
CA ARG A 273 15.25 6.58 12.13
C ARG A 273 14.08 6.52 11.17
N ASP A 274 14.34 6.50 9.86
CA ASP A 274 13.32 6.68 8.82
C ASP A 274 12.73 5.36 8.31
N GLY A 275 13.26 4.24 8.81
CA GLY A 275 12.83 2.89 8.48
C GLY A 275 13.26 2.42 7.09
N LEU A 276 12.95 1.16 6.81
CA LEU A 276 13.35 0.49 5.58
C LEU A 276 12.79 1.21 4.35
N GLY A 277 13.65 1.89 3.59
CA GLY A 277 13.28 2.55 2.33
C GLY A 277 12.41 3.80 2.47
N ALA A 278 12.14 4.28 3.68
CA ALA A 278 11.29 5.44 3.97
C ALA A 278 9.91 5.40 3.28
N ILE A 279 9.35 4.19 3.12
CA ILE A 279 8.01 3.97 2.56
C ILE A 279 7.22 2.98 3.41
N TYR A 280 5.96 3.31 3.68
CA TYR A 280 5.11 2.55 4.59
C TYR A 280 5.08 1.03 4.32
N PRO A 281 4.90 0.53 3.09
CA PRO A 281 4.81 -0.92 2.87
C PRO A 281 6.09 -1.67 3.24
N ALA A 282 7.26 -1.08 3.00
CA ALA A 282 8.53 -1.71 3.36
C ALA A 282 8.73 -1.75 4.88
N MET A 283 8.38 -0.66 5.57
CA MET A 283 8.46 -0.57 7.03
C MET A 283 7.51 -1.57 7.71
N ALA A 284 6.23 -1.61 7.29
CA ALA A 284 5.24 -2.54 7.83
C ALA A 284 5.64 -4.01 7.61
N ASN A 285 6.12 -4.35 6.42
CA ASN A 285 6.58 -5.71 6.13
C ASN A 285 7.83 -6.08 6.95
N ALA A 286 8.75 -5.15 7.21
CA ALA A 286 9.91 -5.37 8.06
C ALA A 286 9.49 -5.68 9.50
N VAL A 287 8.56 -4.91 10.07
CA VAL A 287 7.99 -5.20 11.41
C VAL A 287 7.41 -6.61 11.46
N LEU A 288 6.54 -6.95 10.51
CA LEU A 288 5.93 -8.28 10.44
C LEU A 288 6.97 -9.39 10.27
N MET A 289 8.01 -9.18 9.46
CA MET A 289 9.10 -10.14 9.27
C MET A 289 9.78 -10.47 10.61
N TYR A 290 10.19 -9.46 11.37
CA TYR A 290 10.82 -9.69 12.69
C TYR A 290 9.87 -10.40 13.65
N ASP A 291 8.61 -9.98 13.72
CA ASP A 291 7.61 -10.61 14.60
C ASP A 291 7.46 -12.11 14.29
N VAL A 292 7.31 -12.48 13.02
CA VAL A 292 7.05 -13.88 12.64
C VAL A 292 8.30 -14.76 12.73
N LEU A 293 9.47 -14.14 12.76
CA LEU A 293 10.74 -14.80 13.08
C LEU A 293 10.96 -14.96 14.59
N GLY A 294 10.04 -14.46 15.43
CA GLY A 294 10.08 -14.62 16.88
C GLY A 294 11.02 -13.67 17.60
N TYR A 295 11.33 -12.51 16.99
CA TYR A 295 12.14 -11.48 17.63
C TYR A 295 11.39 -10.90 18.84
N SER A 296 12.11 -10.69 19.94
CA SER A 296 11.53 -10.08 21.14
C SER A 296 11.03 -8.66 20.84
N PRO A 297 9.89 -8.21 21.42
CA PRO A 297 9.46 -6.81 21.35
C PRO A 297 10.54 -5.82 21.84
N ASP A 298 11.47 -6.29 22.68
CA ASP A 298 12.57 -5.49 23.19
C ASP A 298 13.80 -5.43 22.29
N GLU A 299 13.84 -6.22 21.21
CA GLU A 299 14.95 -6.22 20.25
C GLU A 299 15.10 -4.83 19.61
N PRO A 300 16.32 -4.24 19.60
CA PRO A 300 16.56 -2.92 19.00
C PRO A 300 16.10 -2.79 17.54
N ARG A 301 16.27 -3.84 16.72
CA ARG A 301 15.87 -3.85 15.30
C ARG A 301 14.36 -3.77 15.13
N LEU A 302 13.59 -4.54 15.91
CA LEU A 302 12.13 -4.50 15.87
C LEU A 302 11.61 -3.16 16.43
N LYS A 303 12.21 -2.65 17.50
CA LYS A 303 11.90 -1.31 18.04
C LYS A 303 12.13 -0.22 16.99
N ALA A 304 13.28 -0.21 16.32
CA ALA A 304 13.59 0.75 15.28
C ALA A 304 12.62 0.64 14.09
N ALA A 305 12.35 -0.59 13.61
CA ALA A 305 11.40 -0.82 12.54
C ALA A 305 9.98 -0.35 12.89
N ARG A 306 9.56 -0.50 14.16
CA ARG A 306 8.25 -0.05 14.63
C ARG A 306 8.18 1.46 14.81
N ALA A 307 9.20 2.06 15.42
CA ALA A 307 9.26 3.50 15.64
C ALA A 307 9.22 4.32 14.35
N ALA A 308 9.64 3.76 13.22
CA ALA A 308 9.56 4.41 11.91
C ALA A 308 8.12 4.50 11.34
N ILE A 309 7.15 3.79 11.92
CA ILE A 309 5.74 3.77 11.49
C ILE A 309 4.85 4.60 12.43
N ASP A 310 5.24 4.73 13.70
CA ASP A 310 4.49 5.45 14.73
C ASP A 310 4.73 6.97 14.66
#